data_AF-A0A966NDE5-F1
#
_entry.id   AF-A0A966NDE5-F1
#
_cell.length_a   1.000
_cell.length_b   1.000
_cell.length_c   1.000
_cell.angle_alpha   90.00
_cell.angle_beta   90.00
_cell.angle_gamma   90.00
#
_symmetry.space_group_name_H-M   'P 1'
#
loop_
_entity.id
_entity.type
_entity.pdbx_description
1 polymer ?
#
loop_
_entity_poly.entity_id
_entity_poly.type
_entity_poly.pdbx_seq_one_letter_code
_entity_poly.pdbx_strand_id
1 'polypeptide(L)' 'MKHVILGNGPAGVLAAEQIRRLKPNDSIVLIGSEDSPPYSRMAIPYLLVGNISEEGTFLRKDAN' A
#
# COMPACT_ATOMS: atom_id res chain seq x y z
N MET A 1 -8.47 -17.86 -8.68
CA MET A 1 -9.54 -16.84 -8.55
C MET A 1 -8.96 -15.46 -8.85
N LYS A 2 -9.81 -14.45 -9.11
CA LYS A 2 -9.39 -13.05 -9.27
C LYS A 2 -9.99 -12.21 -8.14
N HIS A 3 -9.16 -11.44 -7.46
CA HIS A 3 -9.55 -10.53 -6.38
C HIS A 3 -9.35 -9.09 -6.83
N VAL A 4 -10.35 -8.24 -6.62
CA VAL A 4 -10.27 -6.80 -6.87
C VAL A 4 -10.45 -6.08 -5.54
N ILE A 5 -9.50 -5.24 -5.17
CA ILE A 5 -9.50 -4.46 -3.94
C ILE A 5 -9.58 -2.98 -4.31
N LEU A 6 -10.62 -2.30 -3.83
CA LEU A 6 -10.80 -0.86 -4.03
C LEU A 6 -10.22 -0.12 -2.82
N GLY A 7 -9.14 0.61 -3.04
CA GLY A 7 -8.40 1.36 -2.03
C GLY A 7 -7.00 0.78 -1.80
N ASN A 8 -5.96 1.53 -2.16
CA ASN A 8 -4.54 1.17 -2.01
C ASN A 8 -3.92 1.68 -0.69
N GLY A 9 -4.73 1.98 0.32
CA GLY A 9 -4.25 2.33 1.66
C GLY A 9 -3.80 1.11 2.48
N PRO A 10 -3.43 1.30 3.76
CA PRO A 10 -2.92 0.24 4.63
C PRO A 10 -3.81 -1.02 4.68
N ALA A 11 -5.13 -0.83 4.76
CA ALA A 11 -6.09 -1.94 4.80
C ALA A 11 -6.08 -2.77 3.50
N GLY A 12 -6.11 -2.12 2.34
CA GLY A 12 -6.14 -2.80 1.04
C GLY A 12 -4.83 -3.52 0.74
N VAL A 13 -3.69 -2.90 1.08
CA VAL A 13 -2.37 -3.54 0.96
C VAL A 13 -2.29 -4.77 1.86
N LEU A 14 -2.66 -4.66 3.13
CA LEU A 14 -2.65 -5.81 4.04
C LEU A 14 -3.58 -6.93 3.59
N ALA A 15 -4.77 -6.59 3.06
CA ALA A 15 -5.68 -7.58 2.50
C ALA A 15 -5.05 -8.32 1.31
N ALA A 16 -4.42 -7.60 0.38
CA ALA A 16 -3.72 -8.19 -0.76
C ALA A 16 -2.61 -9.15 -0.30
N GLU A 17 -1.82 -8.77 0.70
CA GLU A 17 -0.74 -9.60 1.25
C GLU A 17 -1.27 -10.87 1.92
N GLN A 18 -2.34 -10.76 2.70
CA GLN A 18 -2.96 -11.94 3.32
C GLN A 18 -3.52 -12.89 2.27
N ILE A 19 -4.15 -12.36 1.21
CA ILE A 19 -4.60 -13.18 0.08
C ILE A 19 -3.41 -13.85 -0.59
N ARG A 20 -2.33 -13.13 -0.92
CA ARG A 20 -1.13 -13.72 -1.55
C ARG A 20 -0.53 -14.83 -0.69
N ARG A 21 -0.46 -14.65 0.63
CA ARG A 21 0.04 -15.67 1.57
C ARG A 21 -0.83 -16.93 1.56
N LEU A 22 -2.14 -16.79 1.56
CA LEU A 22 -3.08 -17.92 1.65
C LEU A 22 -3.39 -18.56 0.28
N LYS A 23 -3.26 -17.79 -0.80
CA LYS A 23 -3.57 -18.17 -2.18
C LYS A 23 -2.46 -17.68 -3.13
N PRO A 24 -1.29 -18.33 -3.14
CA PRO A 24 -0.10 -17.88 -3.87
C PRO A 24 -0.27 -17.75 -5.38
N ASN A 25 -1.27 -18.42 -5.96
CA ASN A 25 -1.51 -18.42 -7.41
C ASN A 25 -2.72 -17.57 -7.83
N ASP A 26 -3.42 -16.95 -6.87
CA ASP A 26 -4.55 -16.08 -7.22
C ASP A 26 -4.06 -14.75 -7.79
N SER A 27 -4.84 -14.20 -8.71
CA SER A 27 -4.60 -12.86 -9.26
C SER A 27 -5.22 -11.82 -8.34
N ILE A 28 -4.49 -10.75 -8.04
CA ILE A 28 -4.93 -9.67 -7.16
C ILE A 28 -4.72 -8.36 -7.90
N VAL A 29 -5.76 -7.54 -7.98
CA VAL A 29 -5.69 -6.17 -8.53
C VAL A 29 -6.08 -5.21 -7.42
N LEU A 30 -5.18 -4.26 -7.14
CA LEU A 30 -5.39 -3.19 -6.16
C LEU A 30 -5.60 -1.87 -6.92
N ILE A 31 -6.71 -1.19 -6.68
CA ILE A 31 -7.05 0.07 -7.36
C ILE A 31 -6.98 1.21 -6.35
N GLY A 32 -6.08 2.16 -6.58
CA GLY A 32 -5.98 3.41 -5.83
C GLY A 32 -6.70 4.55 -6.55
N SER A 33 -7.07 5.60 -5.80
CA SER A 33 -7.57 6.87 -6.36
C SER A 33 -6.47 7.90 -6.59
N GLU A 34 -5.26 7.64 -6.08
CA GLU A 34 -4.13 8.55 -6.09
C GLU A 34 -3.01 7.95 -6.95
N ASP A 35 -2.37 8.79 -7.77
CA ASP A 35 -1.22 8.41 -8.61
C ASP A 35 0.07 8.46 -7.78
N SER A 36 0.11 7.63 -6.73
CA SER A 36 1.22 7.54 -5.79
C SER A 36 1.34 6.11 -5.25
N PRO A 37 2.55 5.62 -4.93
CA PRO A 37 2.73 4.37 -4.22
C PRO A 37 1.89 4.33 -2.93
N PRO A 38 1.42 3.15 -2.48
CA PRO A 38 0.74 3.04 -1.20
C PRO A 38 1.56 3.65 -0.05
N TYR A 39 0.98 4.60 0.67
CA TYR A 39 1.64 5.33 1.74
C TYR A 39 0.79 5.40 3.02
N SER A 40 1.46 5.62 4.14
CA SER A 40 0.84 5.86 5.44
C SER A 40 0.46 7.33 5.56
N ARG A 41 -0.85 7.62 5.52
CA ARG A 41 -1.34 8.99 5.79
C ARG A 41 -0.99 9.47 7.20
N MET A 42 -0.79 8.56 8.15
CA MET A 42 -0.32 8.90 9.50
C MET A 42 1.14 9.36 9.53
N ALA A 43 1.91 9.12 8.46
CA ALA A 43 3.28 9.59 8.34
C ALA A 43 3.39 11.05 7.84
N ILE A 44 2.31 11.60 7.24
CA ILE A 44 2.29 12.96 6.66
C ILE A 44 2.74 14.03 7.67
N PRO A 45 2.30 14.04 8.94
CA PRO A 45 2.73 15.08 9.88
C PRO A 45 4.25 15.11 10.06
N TYR A 46 4.93 13.95 10.05
CA TYR A 46 6.38 13.86 10.18
C TYR A 46 7.10 14.36 8.92
N LEU A 47 6.52 14.14 7.73
CA LEU A 47 7.02 14.71 6.48
C LEU A 47 6.91 16.24 6.51
N LEU A 48 5.75 16.78 6.90
CA LEU A 48 5.49 18.22 6.92
C LEU A 48 6.42 18.99 7.87
N VAL A 49 6.82 18.38 8.99
CA VAL A 49 7.77 18.99 9.94
C VAL A 49 9.25 18.67 9.62
N GLY A 50 9.52 17.95 8.53
CA GLY A 50 10.88 17.66 8.05
C GLY A 50 11.61 16.54 8.80
N ASN A 51 10.90 15.71 9.58
CA ASN A 51 11.52 14.59 10.31
C ASN A 51 11.81 13.38 9.40
N ILE A 52 11.10 13.26 8.28
CA ILE A 52 11.27 12.20 7.29
C ILE A 52 11.19 12.78 5.88
N SER A 53 11.78 12.09 4.90
CA SER A 53 11.54 12.33 3.47
C SER A 53 10.22 11.69 3.01
N GLU A 54 9.79 11.98 1.79
CA GLU A 54 8.53 11.47 1.22
C GLU A 54 8.49 9.94 1.18
N GLU A 55 9.62 9.30 0.88
CA GLU A 55 9.76 7.84 0.87
C GLU A 55 9.56 7.24 2.27
N GLY A 56 9.77 8.04 3.32
CA GLY A 56 9.45 7.67 4.70
C GLY A 56 7.95 7.48 4.94
N THR A 57 7.09 7.97 4.02
CA THR A 57 5.65 7.75 4.08
C THR A 57 5.22 6.44 3.42
N PHE A 58 6.01 5.87 2.51
CA PHE A 58 5.60 4.71 1.74
C PHE A 58 5.45 3.47 2.63
N LEU A 59 4.37 2.71 2.41
CA LEU A 59 4.13 1.46 3.15
C LEU A 59 5.17 0.40 2.80
N ARG A 60 5.76 0.47 1.61
CA ARG A 60 6.86 -0.41 1.16
C ARG A 60 7.95 0.46 0.55
N LYS A 61 9.19 0.11 0.87
CA LYS A 61 10.40 0.81 0.39
C LYS A 61 10.96 0.17 -0.89
N ASP A 62 10.60 -1.09 -1.13
CA ASP A 62 11.02 -1.88 -2.29
C ASP A 62 9.80 -2.28 -3.11
N ALA A 63 9.97 -2.40 -4.43
CA ALA A 63 8.91 -2.70 -5.40
C ALA A 63 8.53 -4.21 -5.48
N ASN A 64 8.81 -5.00 -4.44
CA ASN A 64 8.58 -6.46 -4.46
C ASN A 64 7.14 -6.85 -4.11
#